data_AF-A0A6V7XES4-F1
#
_entry.id   AF-A0A6V7XES4-F1
#
_cell.length_a   1.000
_cell.length_b   1.000
_cell.length_c   1.000
_cell.angle_alpha   90.00
_cell.angle_beta   90.00
_cell.angle_gamma   90.00
#
_symmetry.space_group_name_H-M   'P 1'
#
loop_
_entity.id
_entity.type
_entity.pdbx_description
1 polymer ?
#
loop_
_entity_poly.entity_id
_entity_poly.type
_entity_poly.pdbx_seq_one_letter_code
_entity_poly.pdbx_strand_id
1 'polypeptide(L)'
;MLPELYSIIISCVGLIGLFFNFLLIYLIIRYTMKEMEVYSKILLQTCIVDIIGIVLFVIVQPVFVSDNGIGTVWEYGITHYLPNPWQFLSFILYAFMIRFTSVNVCSQFIFRYLTVVR
;
A
#
# COMPACT_ATOMS: atom_id res chain seq x y z
N MET A 1 16.82 -16.10 12.26
CA MET A 1 17.70 -15.35 11.34
C MET A 1 17.01 -14.90 10.05
N LEU A 2 16.54 -15.79 9.14
CA LEU A 2 15.82 -15.39 7.92
C LEU A 2 14.51 -14.58 8.14
N PRO A 3 13.57 -15.01 9.02
CA PRO A 3 12.32 -14.28 9.23
C PRO A 3 12.50 -12.94 9.97
N GLU A 4 13.47 -12.85 10.88
CA GLU A 4 13.80 -11.60 11.59
C GLU A 4 14.38 -10.57 10.63
N LEU A 5 15.30 -10.99 9.75
CA LEU A 5 15.86 -10.12 8.71
C LEU A 5 14.76 -9.63 7.75
N TYR A 6 13.86 -10.51 7.33
CA TYR A 6 12.70 -10.16 6.50
C TYR A 6 11.81 -9.11 7.18
N SER A 7 11.51 -9.30 8.47
CA SER A 7 10.68 -8.37 9.24
C SER A 7 11.35 -6.99 9.39
N ILE A 8 12.66 -6.95 9.61
CA ILE A 8 13.43 -5.70 9.67
C ILE A 8 13.38 -4.98 8.32
N ILE A 9 13.63 -5.69 7.21
CA ILE A 9 13.60 -5.10 5.87
C ILE A 9 12.22 -4.51 5.57
N ILE A 10 11.14 -5.26 5.82
CA ILE A 10 9.78 -4.75 5.61
C ILE A 10 9.50 -3.52 6.43
N SER A 11 9.92 -3.51 7.69
CA SER A 11 9.69 -2.37 8.58
C SER A 11 10.45 -1.14 8.10
N CYS A 12 11.71 -1.29 7.67
CA CYS A 12 12.49 -0.20 7.09
C CYS A 12 11.88 0.33 5.79
N VAL A 13 11.51 -0.55 4.86
CA VAL A 13 10.88 -0.17 3.59
C VAL A 13 9.53 0.51 3.84
N GLY A 14 8.75 0.00 4.80
CA GLY A 14 7.49 0.59 5.23
C GLY A 14 7.66 2.01 5.77
N LEU A 15 8.64 2.23 6.66
CA LEU A 15 8.95 3.56 7.19
C LEU A 15 9.37 4.55 6.10
N ILE A 16 10.19 4.10 5.15
CA ILE A 16 10.57 4.92 3.98
C ILE A 16 9.34 5.28 3.15
N GLY A 17 8.46 4.29 2.89
CA GLY A 17 7.22 4.52 2.16
C GLY A 17 6.28 5.50 2.87
N LEU A 18 6.14 5.40 4.19
CA LEU A 18 5.37 6.34 4.99
C LEU A 18 5.95 7.75 4.90
N PHE A 19 7.27 7.89 5.06
CA PHE A 19 7.95 9.18 4.96
C PHE A 19 7.66 9.87 3.62
N PHE A 20 7.81 9.16 2.51
CA PHE A 20 7.56 9.73 1.18
C PHE A 20 6.08 10.08 0.96
N ASN A 21 5.15 9.26 1.44
CA ASN A 21 3.72 9.56 1.33
C ASN A 21 3.33 10.79 2.16
N PHE A 22 3.84 10.93 3.39
CA PHE A 22 3.60 12.12 4.19
C PHE A 22 4.25 13.38 3.59
N LEU A 23 5.47 13.26 3.06
CA LEU A 23 6.13 14.35 2.35
C LEU A 23 5.31 14.78 1.13
N LEU A 24 4.78 13.82 0.36
CA LEU A 24 3.96 14.10 -0.80
C LEU A 24 2.64 14.78 -0.42
N ILE A 25 1.98 14.33 0.64
CA ILE A 25 0.79 14.99 1.19
C ILE A 25 1.10 16.45 1.57
N TYR A 26 2.22 16.67 2.27
CA TYR A 26 2.67 18.02 2.64
C TYR A 26 2.88 18.89 1.40
N LEU A 27 3.54 18.37 0.37
CA LEU A 27 3.79 19.09 -0.88
C LEU A 27 2.48 19.40 -1.61
N ILE A 28 1.54 18.46 -1.68
CA ILE A 28 0.23 18.66 -2.28
C ILE A 28 -0.52 19.80 -1.57
N ILE A 29 -0.59 19.78 -0.24
CA ILE A 29 -1.33 20.80 0.52
C ILE A 29 -0.70 22.18 0.34
N ARG A 30 0.63 22.27 0.33
CA ARG A 30 1.34 23.56 0.37
C ARG A 30 1.56 24.17 -1.02
N TYR A 31 1.77 23.35 -2.06
CA TYR A 31 2.28 23.82 -3.36
C TYR A 31 1.38 23.50 -4.57
N THR A 32 0.19 22.93 -4.37
CA THR A 32 -0.72 22.66 -5.50
C THR A 32 -1.23 23.97 -6.14
N MET A 33 -1.04 24.10 -7.46
CA MET A 33 -1.64 25.15 -8.28
C MET A 33 -3.11 24.82 -8.59
N LYS A 34 -3.97 25.83 -8.75
CA LYS A 34 -5.41 25.65 -9.02
C LYS A 34 -5.71 24.81 -10.25
N GLU A 35 -4.89 24.92 -11.30
CA GLU A 35 -5.04 24.15 -12.54
C GLU A 35 -4.88 22.64 -12.33
N MET A 36 -4.15 22.24 -11.28
CA MET A 36 -3.86 20.85 -10.94
C MET A 36 -4.76 20.33 -9.80
N GLU A 37 -5.83 21.02 -9.44
CA GLU A 37 -6.65 20.67 -8.27
C GLU A 37 -7.33 19.30 -8.40
N VAL A 38 -7.79 18.93 -9.60
CA VAL A 38 -8.39 17.60 -9.81
C VAL A 38 -7.33 16.51 -9.68
N TYR A 39 -6.15 16.75 -10.26
CA TYR A 39 -5.03 15.82 -10.19
C TYR A 39 -4.51 15.66 -8.76
N SER A 40 -4.44 16.76 -7.99
CA SER A 40 -3.97 16.73 -6.61
C SER A 40 -4.90 15.94 -5.70
N LYS A 41 -6.22 15.95 -5.95
CA LYS A 41 -7.20 15.10 -5.24
C LYS A 41 -6.96 13.61 -5.50
N ILE A 42 -6.70 13.22 -6.75
CA ILE A 42 -6.37 11.83 -7.12
C ILE A 42 -5.06 11.41 -6.45
N LEU A 43 -4.06 12.29 -6.47
CA LEU A 43 -2.76 12.03 -5.85
C LEU A 43 -2.88 11.90 -4.33
N LEU A 44 -3.66 12.78 -3.69
CA LEU A 44 -3.93 12.75 -2.25
C LEU A 44 -4.64 11.46 -1.83
N GLN A 45 -5.67 11.03 -2.58
CA GLN A 45 -6.33 9.75 -2.37
C GLN A 45 -5.32 8.60 -2.46
N THR A 46 -4.43 8.65 -3.44
CA THR A 46 -3.40 7.61 -3.61
C THR A 46 -2.46 7.56 -2.41
N CYS A 47 -1.98 8.71 -1.92
CA CYS A 47 -1.13 8.75 -0.72
C CYS A 47 -1.82 8.17 0.52
N ILE A 48 -3.11 8.46 0.73
CA ILE A 48 -3.87 7.93 1.87
C ILE A 48 -4.00 6.41 1.77
N VAL A 49 -4.32 5.91 0.58
CA VAL A 49 -4.44 4.48 0.30
C VAL A 49 -3.11 3.77 0.51
N ASP A 50 -2.01 4.36 0.04
CA ASP A 50 -0.68 3.79 0.19
C ASP A 50 -0.24 3.76 1.65
N ILE A 51 -0.53 4.80 2.45
CA ILE A 51 -0.26 4.79 3.89
C ILE A 51 -0.99 3.63 4.57
N ILE A 52 -2.29 3.47 4.30
CA ILE A 52 -3.09 2.37 4.88
C ILE A 52 -2.54 1.02 4.40
N GLY A 53 -2.23 0.89 3.11
CA GLY A 53 -1.67 -0.33 2.52
C GLY A 53 -0.32 -0.71 3.12
N ILE A 54 0.57 0.26 3.33
CA ILE A 54 1.88 0.07 3.98
C ILE A 54 1.69 -0.38 5.42
N VAL A 55 0.81 0.28 6.18
CA VAL A 55 0.54 -0.11 7.58
C VAL A 55 0.02 -1.54 7.65
N LEU A 56 -0.94 -1.90 6.81
CA LEU A 56 -1.45 -3.28 6.72
C LEU A 56 -0.36 -4.26 6.31
N PHE A 57 0.49 -3.91 5.35
CA PHE A 57 1.59 -4.77 4.91
C PHE A 57 2.60 -5.05 6.03
N VAL A 58 2.98 -4.02 6.80
CA VAL A 58 3.89 -4.16 7.95
C VAL A 58 3.25 -4.97 9.07
N ILE A 59 1.93 -4.85 9.28
CA ILE A 59 1.20 -5.58 10.32
C ILE A 59 0.95 -7.05 9.94
N VAL A 60 0.67 -7.35 8.67
CA VAL A 60 0.35 -8.70 8.18
C VAL A 60 1.62 -9.50 7.84
N GLN A 61 2.61 -8.85 7.22
CA GLN A 61 3.84 -9.45 6.67
C GLN A 61 3.58 -10.79 5.94
N PRO A 62 2.79 -10.78 4.84
CA PRO A 62 2.40 -12.00 4.15
C PRO A 62 3.55 -12.56 3.31
N VAL A 63 3.83 -13.83 3.52
CA VAL A 63 4.78 -14.62 2.71
C VAL A 63 3.98 -15.63 1.90
N PHE A 64 4.04 -15.49 0.58
CA PHE A 64 3.40 -16.40 -0.36
C PHE A 64 4.35 -17.56 -0.66
N VAL A 65 3.93 -18.78 -0.30
CA VAL A 65 4.67 -20.01 -0.56
C VAL A 65 3.82 -20.89 -1.46
N SER A 66 4.41 -21.45 -2.51
CA SER A 66 3.76 -22.47 -3.33
C SER A 66 4.55 -23.75 -3.28
N ASP A 67 3.86 -24.85 -2.94
CA ASP A 67 4.42 -26.19 -2.94
C ASP A 67 3.41 -27.17 -3.53
N ASN A 68 3.84 -28.05 -4.43
CA ASN A 68 3.03 -29.07 -5.10
C ASN A 68 1.70 -28.56 -5.70
N GLY A 69 1.68 -27.33 -6.25
CA GLY A 69 0.49 -26.73 -6.86
C GLY A 69 -0.52 -26.13 -5.86
N ILE A 70 -0.21 -26.16 -4.56
CA ILE A 70 -0.99 -25.51 -3.50
C ILE A 70 -0.28 -24.21 -3.13
N GLY A 71 -1.02 -23.10 -3.14
CA GLY A 71 -0.56 -21.81 -2.63
C GLY A 71 -0.98 -21.64 -1.18
N THR A 72 -0.01 -21.35 -0.31
CA THR A 72 -0.23 -21.02 1.10
C THR A 72 0.28 -19.62 1.41
N VAL A 73 -0.41 -18.90 2.27
CA VAL A 73 0.00 -17.58 2.76
C VAL A 73 0.36 -17.71 4.23
N TRP A 74 1.58 -17.32 4.57
CA TRP A 74 2.05 -17.32 5.95
C TRP A 74 2.15 -15.88 6.43
N GLU A 75 1.44 -15.56 7.51
CA GLU A 75 1.50 -14.25 8.15
C GLU A 75 2.58 -14.27 9.22
N TYR A 76 3.61 -13.44 9.06
CA TYR A 76 4.71 -13.31 10.04
C TYR A 76 4.62 -12.04 10.88
N GLY A 77 3.63 -11.19 10.62
CA GLY A 77 3.45 -9.93 11.32
C GLY A 77 2.72 -10.08 12.65
N ILE A 78 2.29 -8.95 13.21
CA ILE A 78 1.57 -8.90 14.49
C ILE A 78 0.26 -9.67 14.42
N THR A 79 -0.36 -9.75 13.24
CA THR A 79 -1.62 -10.51 13.04
C THR A 79 -1.45 -11.99 13.31
N HIS A 80 -0.23 -12.55 13.19
CA HIS A 80 0.06 -13.95 13.50
C HIS A 80 -0.39 -14.38 14.91
N TYR A 81 -0.42 -13.45 15.87
CA TYR A 81 -0.84 -13.74 17.24
C TYR A 81 -2.36 -13.63 17.47
N LEU A 82 -3.11 -13.17 16.46
CA LEU A 82 -4.56 -13.02 16.54
C LEU A 82 -5.26 -14.37 16.26
N PRO A 83 -6.49 -14.57 16.75
CA PRO A 83 -7.33 -15.69 16.34
C PRO A 83 -7.60 -15.69 14.82
N ASN A 84 -7.75 -16.89 14.23
CA ASN A 84 -8.01 -17.10 12.80
C ASN A 84 -8.99 -16.12 12.11
N PRO A 85 -10.17 -15.77 12.66
CA PRO A 85 -11.08 -14.84 11.97
C PRO A 85 -10.46 -13.44 11.76
N TRP A 86 -9.65 -12.99 12.71
CA TRP A 86 -9.01 -11.68 12.64
C TRP A 86 -7.79 -11.68 11.71
N GLN A 87 -7.00 -12.76 11.71
CA GLN A 87 -5.94 -12.98 10.71
C GLN A 87 -6.51 -12.89 9.30
N PHE A 88 -7.54 -13.70 9.03
CA PHE A 88 -8.20 -13.74 7.73
C PHE A 88 -8.76 -12.38 7.30
N LEU A 89 -9.39 -11.66 8.23
CA LEU A 89 -9.89 -10.31 7.95
C LEU A 89 -8.76 -9.33 7.62
N SER A 90 -7.67 -9.34 8.38
CA SER A 90 -6.49 -8.50 8.13
C SER A 90 -5.87 -8.80 6.77
N PHE A 91 -5.76 -10.07 6.39
CA PHE A 91 -5.28 -10.47 5.07
C PHE A 91 -6.20 -10.00 3.94
N ILE A 92 -7.52 -10.14 4.09
CA ILE A 92 -8.49 -9.63 3.09
C ILE A 92 -8.35 -8.12 2.91
N LEU A 93 -8.25 -7.37 4.01
CA LEU A 93 -8.07 -5.92 3.95
C LEU A 93 -6.78 -5.56 3.23
N TYR A 94 -5.68 -6.24 3.54
CA TYR A 94 -4.42 -6.06 2.82
C TYR A 94 -4.55 -6.35 1.32
N ALA A 95 -5.15 -7.50 0.95
CA ALA A 95 -5.36 -7.88 -0.45
C ALA A 95 -6.24 -6.87 -1.20
N PHE A 96 -7.29 -6.36 -0.55
CA PHE A 96 -8.14 -5.30 -1.07
C PHE A 96 -7.33 -4.02 -1.34
N MET A 97 -6.49 -3.60 -0.38
CA MET A 97 -5.68 -2.39 -0.53
C MET A 97 -4.68 -2.49 -1.68
N ILE A 98 -4.02 -3.64 -1.88
CA ILE A 98 -3.15 -3.85 -3.05
C ILE A 98 -3.91 -3.64 -4.36
N ARG A 99 -5.10 -4.21 -4.47
CA ARG A 99 -5.95 -4.05 -5.65
C ARG A 99 -6.36 -2.59 -5.82
N PHE A 100 -6.74 -1.93 -4.74
CA PHE A 100 -7.13 -0.53 -4.78
C PHE A 100 -5.98 0.39 -5.22
N THR A 101 -4.75 0.17 -4.73
CA THR A 101 -3.55 0.88 -5.21
C THR A 101 -3.33 0.65 -6.71
N SER A 102 -3.48 -0.58 -7.21
CA SER A 102 -3.32 -0.84 -8.66
C SER A 102 -4.31 -0.06 -9.52
N VAL A 103 -5.57 0.07 -9.06
CA VAL A 103 -6.61 0.85 -9.75
C VAL A 103 -6.31 2.36 -9.67
N ASN A 104 -5.78 2.84 -8.56
CA ASN A 104 -5.37 4.25 -8.41
C ASN A 104 -4.26 4.62 -9.40
N VAL A 105 -3.25 3.76 -9.55
CA VAL A 105 -2.17 3.97 -10.55
C VAL A 105 -2.74 4.02 -11.96
N CYS A 106 -3.64 3.11 -12.32
CA CYS A 106 -4.33 3.15 -13.62
C CYS A 106 -5.13 4.44 -13.81
N SER A 107 -5.83 4.90 -12.76
CA SER A 107 -6.62 6.13 -12.79
C SER A 107 -5.75 7.37 -13.02
N GLN A 108 -4.58 7.44 -12.36
CA GLN A 108 -3.59 8.50 -12.59
C GLN A 108 -3.07 8.49 -14.02
N PHE A 109 -2.77 7.32 -14.57
CA PHE A 109 -2.32 7.18 -15.96
C PHE A 109 -3.38 7.68 -16.95
N ILE A 110 -4.63 7.24 -16.79
CA ILE A 110 -5.75 7.66 -17.64
C ILE A 110 -5.95 9.17 -17.57
N PHE A 111 -5.91 9.74 -16.36
CA PHE A 111 -6.05 11.19 -16.18
C PHE A 111 -4.97 11.95 -16.96
N ARG A 112 -3.69 11.58 -16.77
CA ARG A 112 -2.57 12.25 -17.46
C ARG A 112 -2.67 12.10 -18.98
N TYR A 113 -3.04 10.92 -19.47
CA TYR A 113 -3.23 10.68 -20.89
C TYR A 113 -4.30 11.60 -21.48
N LEU A 114 -5.46 11.70 -20.82
CA LEU A 114 -6.55 12.55 -21.28
C LEU A 114 -6.21 14.04 -21.23
N THR A 115 -5.45 14.49 -20.23
CA THR A 115 -5.00 15.90 -20.14
C THR A 115 -3.98 16.29 -21.21
N VAL A 116 -3.21 15.34 -21.75
CA VAL A 116 -2.22 15.62 -22.80
C VAL A 116 -2.83 15.52 -24.19
N VAL A 117 -3.74 14.57 -24.41
CA VAL A 117 -4.31 14.28 -25.73
C VAL A 117 -5.52 15.15 -26.08
N ARG A 118 -6.24 15.65 -25.07
CA ARG A 118 -7.38 16.58 -25.25
C ARG A 118 -7.01 17.96 -24.75
#